data_AF-A0A328PCU3-F1
#
_entry.id   AF-A0A328PCU3-F1
#
_cell.length_a   1.000
_cell.length_b   1.000
_cell.length_c   1.000
_cell.angle_alpha   90.00
_cell.angle_beta   90.00
_cell.angle_gamma   90.00
#
_symmetry.space_group_name_H-M   'P 1'
#
loop_
_entity.id
_entity.type
_entity.pdbx_description
1 polymer ?
#
loop_
_entity_poly.entity_id
_entity_poly.type
_entity_poly.pdbx_seq_one_letter_code
_entity_poly.pdbx_strand_id
1 'polypeptide(L)'
;MPTFEDKILDFIRNRSHEDGGYTLYEGLPDSKNTYYAIKSLQLLGEEPENLEKTLKWVEEVHRRGSFTAQGLFYRCSILKEYNKDYEIPEKFIKRLEETYQRSQFEITYYIDSVLRMHNIILDDIVDWIISQQNHDGGFGKYGSDIINTQYALEILKAHKYKPNKKDIKNYLKYCEDNGLWSFTPISYPPYIETVYAGFRISEILNLKFKNKDNILKFVLSLQNSDGGFRRSSYLGISELEYTYKALYIIKSSSL
;
A
#
# COMPACT_ATOMS: atom_id res chain seq x y z
N MET A 1 -14.89 14.13 24.78
CA MET A 1 -15.07 14.09 23.31
C MET A 1 -14.11 13.04 22.77
N PRO A 2 -14.50 12.21 21.79
CA PRO A 2 -13.59 11.24 21.19
C PRO A 2 -12.38 11.95 20.57
N THR A 3 -11.20 11.41 20.79
CA THR A 3 -9.95 11.87 20.18
C THR A 3 -9.96 11.60 18.67
N PHE A 4 -8.96 12.12 17.96
CA PHE A 4 -8.77 11.83 16.54
C PHE A 4 -8.59 10.32 16.28
N GLU A 5 -7.83 9.64 17.14
CA GLU A 5 -7.55 8.21 17.03
C GLU A 5 -8.78 7.37 17.36
N ASP A 6 -9.59 7.79 18.36
CA ASP A 6 -10.85 7.11 18.71
C ASP A 6 -11.80 7.03 17.51
N LYS A 7 -11.91 8.11 16.72
CA LYS A 7 -12.74 8.12 15.52
C LYS A 7 -12.27 7.11 14.47
N ILE A 8 -10.95 6.97 14.29
CA ILE A 8 -10.39 6.00 13.35
C ILE A 8 -10.62 4.56 13.85
N LEU A 9 -10.46 4.32 15.15
CA LEU A 9 -10.74 3.02 15.76
C LEU A 9 -12.22 2.65 15.60
N ASP A 10 -13.14 3.58 15.84
CA ASP A 10 -14.57 3.36 15.65
C ASP A 10 -14.90 3.08 14.17
N PHE A 11 -14.28 3.79 13.23
CA PHE A 11 -14.41 3.50 11.80
C PHE A 11 -13.99 2.05 11.48
N ILE A 12 -12.80 1.64 11.95
CA ILE A 12 -12.27 0.29 11.68
C ILE A 12 -13.16 -0.78 12.33
N ARG A 13 -13.59 -0.59 13.58
CA ARG A 13 -14.50 -1.50 14.30
C ARG A 13 -15.81 -1.70 13.54
N ASN A 14 -16.38 -0.62 13.00
CA ASN A 14 -17.59 -0.67 12.19
C ASN A 14 -17.42 -1.36 10.84
N ARG A 15 -16.19 -1.69 10.42
CA ARG A 15 -15.91 -2.52 9.24
C ARG A 15 -15.59 -3.97 9.58
N SER A 16 -15.52 -4.33 10.86
CA SER A 16 -15.35 -5.73 11.26
C SER A 16 -16.59 -6.55 10.89
N HIS A 17 -16.37 -7.77 10.43
CA HIS A 17 -17.43 -8.70 10.07
C HIS A 17 -17.55 -9.80 11.11
N GLU A 18 -18.76 -10.33 11.30
CA GLU A 18 -19.00 -11.42 12.24
C GLU A 18 -18.27 -12.72 11.87
N ASP A 19 -17.78 -12.88 10.63
CA ASP A 19 -16.96 -14.02 10.23
C ASP A 19 -15.47 -13.85 10.58
N GLY A 20 -15.04 -12.64 10.96
CA GLY A 20 -13.68 -12.34 11.41
C GLY A 20 -12.86 -11.42 10.49
N GLY A 21 -13.21 -11.34 9.19
CA GLY A 21 -12.57 -10.39 8.27
C GLY A 21 -13.16 -8.98 8.37
N TYR A 22 -12.74 -8.09 7.46
CA TYR A 22 -13.26 -6.73 7.36
C TYR A 22 -13.87 -6.45 5.98
N THR A 23 -14.89 -5.60 5.94
CA THR A 23 -15.65 -5.23 4.75
C THR A 23 -15.29 -3.83 4.27
N LEU A 24 -15.56 -3.55 2.99
CA LEU A 24 -15.55 -2.17 2.49
C LEU A 24 -16.72 -1.37 3.07
N TYR A 25 -17.91 -1.97 3.14
CA TYR A 25 -19.14 -1.39 3.69
C TYR A 25 -19.92 -2.48 4.46
N GLU A 26 -20.86 -3.13 3.80
CA GLU A 26 -21.69 -4.24 4.27
C GLU A 26 -21.49 -5.41 3.30
N GLY A 27 -21.74 -6.63 3.77
CA GLY A 27 -21.60 -7.85 2.96
C GLY A 27 -20.34 -8.64 3.30
N LEU A 28 -19.81 -9.38 2.32
CA LEU A 28 -18.74 -10.33 2.58
C LEU A 28 -17.41 -9.62 2.87
N PRO A 29 -16.68 -10.06 3.91
CA PRO A 29 -15.34 -9.55 4.16
C PRO A 29 -14.38 -9.98 3.05
N ASP A 30 -13.31 -9.22 2.86
CA ASP A 30 -12.29 -9.51 1.86
C ASP A 30 -10.86 -9.29 2.37
N SER A 31 -9.88 -9.88 1.67
CA SER A 31 -8.48 -9.86 2.10
C SER A 31 -7.85 -8.47 2.08
N LYS A 32 -8.29 -7.58 1.17
CA LYS A 32 -7.75 -6.22 1.05
C LYS A 32 -8.16 -5.38 2.25
N ASN A 33 -9.46 -5.34 2.54
CA ASN A 33 -9.99 -4.59 3.67
C ASN A 33 -9.48 -5.16 5.01
N THR A 34 -9.42 -6.49 5.15
CA THR A 34 -8.84 -7.13 6.33
C THR A 34 -7.38 -6.74 6.53
N TYR A 35 -6.57 -6.74 5.46
CA TYR A 35 -5.17 -6.32 5.52
C TYR A 35 -5.03 -4.87 5.99
N TYR A 36 -5.74 -3.93 5.36
CA TYR A 36 -5.61 -2.52 5.72
C TYR A 36 -6.21 -2.18 7.09
N ALA A 37 -7.22 -2.91 7.56
CA ALA A 37 -7.71 -2.81 8.93
C ALA A 37 -6.62 -3.20 9.94
N ILE A 38 -6.02 -4.38 9.78
CA ILE A 38 -4.92 -4.84 10.65
C ILE A 38 -3.75 -3.86 10.61
N LYS A 39 -3.33 -3.42 9.42
CA LYS A 39 -2.23 -2.45 9.29
C LYS A 39 -2.53 -1.09 9.94
N SER A 40 -3.78 -0.64 9.89
CA SER A 40 -4.18 0.59 10.56
C SER A 40 -4.19 0.43 12.08
N LEU A 41 -4.71 -0.69 12.60
CA LEU A 41 -4.69 -0.99 14.04
C LEU A 41 -3.25 -1.05 14.58
N GLN A 42 -2.34 -1.70 13.86
CA GLN A 42 -0.93 -1.76 14.22
C GLN A 42 -0.26 -0.38 14.30
N LEU A 43 -0.58 0.53 13.37
CA LEU A 43 -0.10 1.92 13.42
C LEU A 43 -0.64 2.71 14.62
N LEU A 44 -1.77 2.27 15.19
CA LEU A 44 -2.36 2.82 16.41
C LEU A 44 -1.88 2.09 17.68
N GLY A 45 -1.09 1.02 17.55
CA GLY A 45 -0.68 0.19 18.68
C GLY A 45 -1.78 -0.74 19.19
N GLU A 46 -2.78 -1.03 18.35
CA GLU A 46 -3.96 -1.83 18.66
C GLU A 46 -3.97 -3.15 17.85
N GLU A 47 -4.82 -4.09 18.29
CA GLU A 47 -5.10 -5.34 17.59
C GLU A 47 -6.58 -5.47 17.22
N PRO A 48 -6.95 -6.36 16.29
CA PRO A 48 -8.36 -6.71 16.06
C PRO A 48 -9.02 -7.20 17.35
N GLU A 49 -10.26 -6.78 17.60
CA GLU A 49 -11.02 -7.12 18.81
C GLU A 49 -11.10 -8.65 19.05
N ASN A 50 -11.18 -9.42 17.96
CA ASN A 50 -11.03 -10.87 18.01
C ASN A 50 -10.00 -11.35 16.99
N LEU A 51 -8.73 -11.11 17.31
CA LEU A 51 -7.58 -11.51 16.48
C LEU A 51 -7.62 -12.99 16.09
N GLU A 52 -7.92 -13.90 17.02
CA GLU A 52 -7.95 -15.34 16.72
C GLU A 52 -8.98 -15.67 15.62
N LYS A 53 -10.17 -15.06 15.70
CA LYS A 53 -11.21 -15.24 14.70
C LYS A 53 -10.81 -14.64 13.35
N THR A 54 -10.21 -13.45 13.35
CA THR A 54 -9.66 -12.85 12.12
C THR A 54 -8.60 -13.76 11.48
N LEU A 55 -7.68 -14.32 12.25
CA LEU A 55 -6.64 -15.22 11.72
C LEU A 55 -7.24 -16.52 11.16
N LYS A 56 -8.20 -17.14 11.86
CA LYS A 56 -8.92 -18.32 11.34
C LYS A 56 -9.63 -18.03 10.02
N TRP A 57 -10.25 -16.86 9.92
CA TRP A 57 -10.88 -16.41 8.68
C TRP A 57 -9.86 -16.26 7.55
N VAL A 58 -8.71 -15.61 7.80
CA VAL A 58 -7.64 -15.46 6.80
C VAL A 58 -7.09 -16.83 6.36
N GLU A 59 -6.86 -17.76 7.28
CA GLU A 59 -6.42 -19.14 7.00
C GLU A 59 -7.44 -19.87 6.10
N GLU A 60 -8.74 -19.73 6.37
CA GLU A 60 -9.81 -20.34 5.58
C GLU A 60 -9.90 -19.76 4.16
N VAL A 61 -9.86 -18.43 4.03
CA VAL A 61 -9.86 -17.75 2.73
C VAL A 61 -8.58 -18.03 1.96
N HIS A 62 -7.44 -18.22 2.62
CA HIS A 62 -6.20 -18.66 1.97
C HIS A 62 -6.35 -20.08 1.39
N ARG A 63 -6.93 -21.01 2.17
CA ARG A 63 -7.12 -22.40 1.75
C ARG A 63 -8.10 -22.56 0.58
N ARG A 64 -9.18 -21.77 0.56
CA ARG A 64 -10.28 -21.90 -0.43
C ARG A 64 -10.23 -20.90 -1.58
N GLY A 65 -9.57 -19.77 -1.37
CA GLY A 65 -9.71 -18.61 -2.25
C GLY A 65 -8.98 -18.72 -3.58
N SER A 66 -9.24 -17.77 -4.47
CA SER A 66 -8.48 -17.61 -5.69
C SER A 66 -7.06 -17.12 -5.40
N PHE A 67 -6.11 -17.50 -6.25
CA PHE A 67 -4.70 -17.18 -6.11
C PHE A 67 -4.32 -16.02 -7.04
N THR A 68 -5.06 -14.92 -6.98
CA THR A 68 -4.61 -13.65 -7.60
C THR A 68 -3.46 -13.08 -6.78
N ALA A 69 -2.49 -12.43 -7.44
CA ALA A 69 -1.29 -11.93 -6.78
C ALA A 69 -1.61 -10.97 -5.61
N GLN A 70 -2.57 -10.05 -5.82
CA GLN A 70 -3.00 -9.10 -4.79
C GLN A 70 -3.62 -9.79 -3.57
N GLY A 71 -4.59 -10.70 -3.76
CA GLY A 71 -5.22 -11.41 -2.65
C GLY A 71 -4.23 -12.32 -1.92
N LEU A 72 -3.29 -12.94 -2.64
CA LEU A 72 -2.20 -13.71 -2.03
C LEU A 72 -1.30 -12.83 -1.18
N PHE A 73 -0.88 -11.68 -1.69
CA PHE A 73 -0.04 -10.75 -0.95
C PHE A 73 -0.67 -10.38 0.39
N TYR A 74 -1.94 -9.99 0.40
CA TYR A 74 -2.62 -9.61 1.64
C TYR A 74 -2.69 -10.76 2.65
N ARG A 75 -3.14 -11.95 2.22
CA ARG A 75 -3.27 -13.12 3.12
C ARG A 75 -1.92 -13.61 3.63
N CYS A 76 -0.96 -13.81 2.73
CA CYS A 76 0.39 -14.28 3.10
C CYS A 76 1.10 -13.27 4.01
N SER A 77 0.93 -11.96 3.78
CA SER A 77 1.51 -10.94 4.66
C SER A 77 0.99 -11.06 6.09
N ILE A 78 -0.34 -11.18 6.27
CA ILE A 78 -0.96 -11.34 7.59
C ILE A 78 -0.49 -12.66 8.21
N LEU A 79 -0.61 -13.78 7.49
CA LEU A 79 -0.27 -15.10 8.03
C LEU A 79 1.20 -15.18 8.45
N LYS A 80 2.12 -14.65 7.63
CA LYS A 80 3.55 -14.59 7.97
C LYS A 80 3.83 -13.78 9.22
N GLU A 81 3.22 -12.60 9.33
CA GLU A 81 3.45 -11.68 10.43
C GLU A 81 2.98 -12.24 11.78
N TYR A 82 1.88 -12.99 11.78
CA TYR A 82 1.37 -13.68 12.97
C TYR A 82 1.90 -15.12 13.12
N ASN A 83 3.00 -15.46 12.42
CA ASN A 83 3.66 -16.77 12.47
C ASN A 83 2.70 -17.95 12.27
N LYS A 84 1.75 -17.80 11.34
CA LYS A 84 0.86 -18.87 10.90
C LYS A 84 1.48 -19.63 9.75
N ASP A 85 1.20 -20.92 9.70
CA ASP A 85 1.61 -21.76 8.58
C ASP A 85 0.69 -21.52 7.38
N TYR A 86 1.28 -21.40 6.20
CA TYR A 86 0.55 -21.27 4.95
C TYR A 86 1.40 -21.75 3.79
N GLU A 87 0.75 -22.32 2.79
CA GLU A 87 1.41 -22.79 1.56
C GLU A 87 0.68 -22.26 0.34
N ILE A 88 1.43 -22.07 -0.74
CA ILE A 88 0.87 -21.77 -2.05
C ILE A 88 1.15 -22.97 -2.96
N PRO A 89 0.13 -23.52 -3.64
CA PRO A 89 0.36 -24.62 -4.57
C PRO A 89 1.40 -24.26 -5.64
N GLU A 90 2.33 -25.17 -5.92
CA GLU A 90 3.49 -24.96 -6.83
C GLU A 90 3.09 -24.38 -8.20
N LYS A 91 1.97 -24.84 -8.76
CA LYS A 91 1.42 -24.31 -10.03
C LYS A 91 1.18 -22.80 -10.01
N PHE A 92 0.83 -22.24 -8.85
CA PHE A 92 0.62 -20.81 -8.70
C PHE A 92 1.94 -20.09 -8.52
N ILE A 93 2.88 -20.63 -7.73
CA ILE A 93 4.26 -20.11 -7.64
C ILE A 93 4.85 -19.95 -9.04
N LYS A 94 4.85 -21.01 -9.84
CA LYS A 94 5.31 -20.99 -11.23
C LYS A 94 4.62 -19.93 -12.08
N ARG A 95 3.29 -19.79 -11.94
CA ARG A 95 2.54 -18.75 -12.66
C ARG A 95 2.97 -17.33 -12.24
N LEU A 96 3.27 -17.08 -10.97
CA LEU A 96 3.77 -15.79 -10.51
C LEU A 96 5.14 -15.49 -11.14
N GLU A 97 6.05 -16.46 -11.13
CA GLU A 97 7.37 -16.37 -11.78
C GLU A 97 7.28 -16.08 -13.29
N GLU A 98 6.31 -16.65 -13.99
CA GLU A 98 6.15 -16.46 -15.44
C GLU A 98 5.46 -15.14 -15.84
N THR A 99 4.77 -14.46 -14.91
CA THR A 99 3.85 -13.35 -15.25
C THR A 99 4.26 -11.98 -14.72
N TYR A 100 5.25 -11.87 -13.83
CA TYR A 100 5.61 -10.60 -13.19
C TYR A 100 5.96 -9.51 -14.22
N GLN A 101 6.80 -9.78 -15.21
CA GLN A 101 7.22 -8.79 -16.22
C GLN A 101 6.09 -8.30 -17.14
N ARG A 102 4.98 -9.04 -17.21
CA ARG A 102 3.80 -8.69 -18.04
C ARG A 102 2.78 -7.86 -17.26
N SER A 103 2.96 -7.77 -15.94
CA SER A 103 2.01 -7.16 -15.02
C SER A 103 2.31 -5.67 -14.80
N GLN A 104 1.34 -4.94 -14.24
CA GLN A 104 1.59 -3.60 -13.71
C GLN A 104 2.51 -3.67 -12.48
N PHE A 105 3.13 -2.56 -12.10
CA PHE A 105 4.18 -2.57 -11.07
C PHE A 105 3.63 -2.90 -9.69
N GLU A 106 2.41 -2.46 -9.38
CA GLU A 106 1.70 -2.86 -8.16
C GLU A 106 1.57 -4.39 -8.07
N ILE A 107 1.08 -5.01 -9.15
CA ILE A 107 0.93 -6.47 -9.22
C ILE A 107 2.29 -7.16 -9.17
N THR A 108 3.30 -6.59 -9.80
CA THR A 108 4.69 -7.10 -9.76
C THR A 108 5.26 -7.03 -8.35
N TYR A 109 5.00 -5.96 -7.61
CA TYR A 109 5.37 -5.82 -6.20
C TYR A 109 4.68 -6.87 -5.32
N TYR A 110 3.39 -7.15 -5.57
CA TYR A 110 2.68 -8.22 -4.87
C TYR A 110 3.27 -9.60 -5.18
N ILE A 111 3.56 -9.89 -6.45
CA ILE A 111 4.23 -11.13 -6.89
C ILE A 111 5.59 -11.28 -6.19
N ASP A 112 6.47 -10.29 -6.31
CA ASP A 112 7.79 -10.27 -5.70
C ASP A 112 7.73 -10.51 -4.19
N SER A 113 6.82 -9.79 -3.52
CA SER A 113 6.65 -9.92 -2.08
C SER A 113 6.21 -11.33 -1.68
N VAL A 114 5.24 -11.90 -2.38
CA VAL A 114 4.77 -13.28 -2.11
C VAL A 114 5.89 -14.29 -2.34
N LEU A 115 6.63 -14.19 -3.44
CA LEU A 115 7.74 -15.12 -3.74
C LEU A 115 8.86 -15.01 -2.70
N ARG A 116 9.26 -13.78 -2.32
CA ARG A 116 10.22 -13.56 -1.24
C ARG A 116 9.73 -14.09 0.10
N MET A 117 8.42 -14.04 0.38
CA MET A 117 7.88 -14.64 1.59
C MET A 117 8.09 -16.16 1.66
N HIS A 118 8.23 -16.81 0.49
CA HIS A 118 8.52 -18.24 0.32
C HIS A 118 10.01 -18.50 0.00
N ASN A 119 10.88 -17.54 0.27
CA ASN A 119 12.33 -17.62 0.02
C ASN A 119 12.69 -17.85 -1.47
N ILE A 120 11.82 -17.42 -2.39
CA ILE A 120 12.08 -17.43 -3.84
C ILE A 120 12.46 -16.01 -4.25
N ILE A 121 13.63 -15.87 -4.87
CA ILE A 121 14.13 -14.59 -5.39
C ILE A 121 14.03 -14.66 -6.92
N LEU A 122 13.44 -13.62 -7.52
CA LEU A 122 13.40 -13.47 -8.98
C LEU A 122 14.71 -12.83 -9.45
N ASP A 123 15.56 -13.59 -10.13
CA ASP A 123 16.91 -13.13 -10.51
C ASP A 123 16.88 -11.86 -11.38
N ASP A 124 16.01 -11.81 -12.38
CA ASP A 124 15.96 -10.71 -13.36
C ASP A 124 15.05 -9.53 -12.96
N ILE A 125 14.46 -9.54 -11.76
CA ILE A 125 13.47 -8.51 -11.39
C ILE A 125 14.10 -7.12 -11.29
N VAL A 126 15.32 -7.03 -10.75
CA VAL A 126 16.02 -5.75 -10.59
C VAL A 126 16.33 -5.14 -11.95
N ASP A 127 16.94 -5.92 -12.85
CA ASP A 127 17.28 -5.47 -14.20
C ASP A 127 16.03 -5.12 -15.00
N TRP A 128 14.96 -5.92 -14.88
CA TRP A 128 13.68 -5.60 -15.48
C TRP A 128 13.13 -4.27 -14.95
N ILE A 129 13.04 -4.05 -13.63
CA ILE A 129 12.52 -2.78 -13.07
C ILE A 129 13.35 -1.59 -13.56
N ILE A 130 14.69 -1.70 -13.55
CA ILE A 130 15.58 -0.62 -14.00
C ILE A 130 15.35 -0.30 -15.49
N SER A 131 15.13 -1.32 -16.32
CA SER A 131 14.86 -1.14 -17.76
C SER A 131 13.58 -0.34 -18.05
N GLN A 132 12.69 -0.20 -17.06
CA GLN A 132 11.43 0.53 -17.19
C GLN A 132 11.50 1.97 -16.65
N GLN A 133 12.69 2.46 -16.28
CA GLN A 133 12.90 3.87 -15.95
C GLN A 133 12.89 4.70 -17.24
N ASN A 134 12.06 5.73 -17.29
CA ASN A 134 11.97 6.63 -18.44
C ASN A 134 13.00 7.78 -18.33
N HIS A 135 13.19 8.51 -19.44
CA HIS A 135 14.13 9.63 -19.52
C HIS A 135 13.85 10.77 -18.53
N ASP A 136 12.63 10.89 -18.02
CA ASP A 136 12.25 11.87 -17.01
C ASP A 136 12.65 11.46 -15.58
N GLY A 137 13.17 10.25 -15.40
CA GLY A 137 13.61 9.68 -14.13
C GLY A 137 12.55 8.89 -13.37
N GLY A 138 11.29 8.96 -13.78
CA GLY A 138 10.21 8.14 -13.22
C GLY A 138 10.15 6.74 -13.84
N PHE A 139 9.27 5.90 -13.32
CA PHE A 139 9.08 4.53 -13.80
C PHE A 139 7.67 4.30 -14.33
N GLY A 140 7.58 3.47 -15.38
CA GLY A 140 6.32 2.95 -15.90
C GLY A 140 6.43 2.54 -17.37
N LYS A 141 5.67 1.50 -17.75
CA LYS A 141 5.78 0.84 -19.07
C LYS A 141 5.41 1.72 -20.27
N TYR A 142 4.46 2.63 -20.08
CA TYR A 142 3.92 3.51 -21.14
C TYR A 142 4.14 5.00 -20.84
N GLY A 143 5.02 5.29 -19.89
CA GLY A 143 5.21 6.60 -19.31
C GLY A 143 5.32 6.51 -17.79
N SER A 144 5.94 7.52 -17.20
CA SER A 144 6.15 7.59 -15.76
C SER A 144 4.91 8.10 -15.04
N ASP A 145 4.58 7.46 -13.92
CA ASP A 145 3.68 8.02 -12.90
C ASP A 145 4.25 7.80 -11.50
N ILE A 146 3.75 8.58 -10.54
CA ILE A 146 4.27 8.56 -9.16
C ILE A 146 4.01 7.23 -8.44
N ILE A 147 2.94 6.51 -8.78
CA ILE A 147 2.56 5.26 -8.11
C ILE A 147 3.44 4.11 -8.60
N ASN A 148 3.61 3.97 -9.92
CA ASN A 148 4.55 3.01 -10.51
C ASN A 148 5.97 3.30 -10.07
N THR A 149 6.37 4.58 -9.96
CA THR A 149 7.67 4.97 -9.40
C THR A 149 7.82 4.51 -7.95
N GLN A 150 6.80 4.64 -7.11
CA GLN A 150 6.84 4.15 -5.74
C GLN A 150 6.99 2.63 -5.67
N TYR A 151 6.18 1.86 -6.42
CA TYR A 151 6.29 0.40 -6.44
C TYR A 151 7.63 -0.10 -6.98
N ALA A 152 8.16 0.54 -8.02
CA ALA A 152 9.51 0.25 -8.54
C ALA A 152 10.56 0.36 -7.42
N LEU A 153 10.51 1.44 -6.64
CA LEU A 153 11.48 1.69 -5.57
C LEU A 153 11.31 0.78 -4.37
N GLU A 154 10.09 0.36 -4.02
CA GLU A 154 9.88 -0.64 -2.98
C GLU A 154 10.49 -1.99 -3.39
N ILE A 155 10.32 -2.41 -4.65
CA ILE A 155 10.97 -3.62 -5.18
C ILE A 155 12.49 -3.47 -5.11
N LEU A 156 13.06 -2.41 -5.68
CA LEU A 156 14.51 -2.18 -5.67
C LEU A 156 15.07 -2.14 -4.24
N LYS A 157 14.36 -1.51 -3.29
CA LYS A 157 14.72 -1.49 -1.87
C LYS A 157 14.71 -2.89 -1.25
N ALA A 158 13.70 -3.71 -1.54
CA ALA A 158 13.63 -5.09 -1.04
C ALA A 158 14.81 -5.95 -1.51
N HIS A 159 15.30 -5.68 -2.72
CA HIS A 159 16.49 -6.30 -3.30
C HIS A 159 17.81 -5.58 -2.98
N LYS A 160 17.78 -4.60 -2.06
CA LYS A 160 18.94 -3.80 -1.63
C LYS A 160 19.66 -3.08 -2.77
N TYR A 161 18.98 -2.86 -3.89
CA TYR A 161 19.49 -2.10 -5.02
C TYR A 161 19.37 -0.59 -4.75
N LYS A 162 20.40 0.17 -5.16
CA LYS A 162 20.46 1.63 -4.99
C LYS A 162 20.30 2.31 -6.34
N PRO A 163 19.12 2.84 -6.69
CA PRO A 163 18.92 3.50 -7.97
C PRO A 163 19.57 4.89 -8.02
N ASN A 164 19.70 5.44 -9.23
CA ASN A 164 20.16 6.81 -9.42
C ASN A 164 19.17 7.81 -8.80
N LYS A 165 19.51 8.28 -7.59
CA LYS A 165 18.65 9.17 -6.80
C LYS A 165 18.39 10.51 -7.47
N LYS A 166 19.28 11.01 -8.33
CA LYS A 166 19.19 12.36 -8.89
C LYS A 166 17.97 12.47 -9.81
N ASP A 167 17.82 11.54 -10.73
CA ASP A 167 16.78 11.60 -11.76
C ASP A 167 15.41 11.33 -11.13
N ILE A 168 15.32 10.35 -10.23
CA ILE A 168 14.09 10.07 -9.47
C ILE A 168 13.67 11.28 -8.62
N LYS A 169 14.62 11.96 -7.97
CA LYS A 169 14.33 13.17 -7.20
C LYS A 169 13.81 14.31 -8.08
N ASN A 170 14.35 14.45 -9.29
CA ASN A 170 13.88 15.43 -10.25
C ASN A 170 12.45 15.12 -10.69
N TYR A 171 12.15 13.87 -11.01
CA TYR A 171 10.80 13.42 -11.35
C TYR A 171 9.80 13.65 -10.21
N LEU A 172 10.18 13.27 -8.99
CA LEU A 172 9.39 13.49 -7.77
C LEU A 172 9.05 14.96 -7.57
N LYS A 173 10.03 15.86 -7.78
CA LYS A 173 9.82 17.32 -7.72
C LYS A 173 8.91 17.81 -8.85
N TYR A 174 8.97 17.19 -10.02
CA TYR A 174 8.15 17.60 -11.15
C TYR A 174 6.67 17.23 -10.97
N CYS A 175 6.38 16.17 -10.22
CA CYS A 175 5.02 15.79 -9.82
C CYS A 175 4.51 16.52 -8.58
N GLU A 176 5.35 17.32 -7.93
CA GLU A 176 5.07 17.97 -6.65
C GLU A 176 4.60 19.41 -6.83
N ASP A 177 3.50 19.75 -6.17
CA ASP A 177 3.05 21.12 -5.97
C ASP A 177 2.75 21.35 -4.48
N ASN A 178 3.51 22.28 -3.89
CA ASN A 178 3.34 22.76 -2.51
C ASN A 178 3.24 21.66 -1.41
N GLY A 179 3.98 20.57 -1.58
CA GLY A 179 4.07 19.41 -0.72
C GLY A 179 3.19 18.23 -1.15
N LEU A 180 2.34 18.40 -2.16
CA LEU A 180 1.42 17.36 -2.61
C LEU A 180 1.86 16.81 -3.96
N TRP A 181 1.68 15.51 -4.17
CA TRP A 181 2.07 14.85 -5.40
C TRP A 181 0.85 14.47 -6.23
N SER A 182 0.90 14.80 -7.51
CA SER A 182 -0.06 14.37 -8.52
C SER A 182 0.38 13.08 -9.23
N PHE A 183 -0.54 12.47 -9.97
CA PHE A 183 -0.27 11.21 -10.68
C PHE A 183 0.87 11.36 -11.71
N THR A 184 0.84 12.44 -12.48
CA THR A 184 1.92 12.90 -13.38
C THR A 184 2.12 14.41 -13.20
N PRO A 185 3.20 15.01 -13.75
CA PRO A 185 3.47 16.45 -13.63
C PRO A 185 2.37 17.39 -14.14
N ILE A 186 1.54 16.91 -15.08
CA ILE A 186 0.44 17.70 -15.65
C ILE A 186 -0.94 17.31 -15.07
N SER A 187 -0.98 16.32 -14.18
CA SER A 187 -2.22 15.86 -13.57
C SER A 187 -2.60 16.75 -12.38
N TYR A 188 -3.89 17.02 -12.26
CA TYR A 188 -4.50 17.65 -11.09
C TYR A 188 -5.94 17.12 -10.98
N PRO A 189 -6.51 16.92 -9.78
CA PRO A 189 -5.96 17.15 -8.44
C PRO A 189 -5.07 16.01 -7.90
N PRO A 190 -4.32 16.23 -6.80
CA PRO A 190 -3.68 15.13 -6.05
C PRO A 190 -4.72 14.28 -5.31
N TYR A 191 -4.39 12.99 -5.10
CA TYR A 191 -5.20 12.02 -4.35
C TYR A 191 -4.38 11.42 -3.20
N ILE A 192 -5.04 10.79 -2.23
CA ILE A 192 -4.33 10.18 -1.09
C ILE A 192 -3.29 9.15 -1.54
N GLU A 193 -3.55 8.40 -2.61
CA GLU A 193 -2.61 7.41 -3.14
C GLU A 193 -1.36 8.05 -3.74
N THR A 194 -1.51 9.18 -4.45
CA THR A 194 -0.38 9.88 -5.07
C THR A 194 0.44 10.61 -4.01
N VAL A 195 -0.20 11.20 -3.00
CA VAL A 195 0.48 11.81 -1.86
C VAL A 195 1.22 10.75 -1.03
N TYR A 196 0.59 9.60 -0.77
CA TYR A 196 1.26 8.46 -0.14
C TYR A 196 2.46 7.98 -0.96
N ALA A 197 2.32 7.85 -2.27
CA ALA A 197 3.41 7.44 -3.14
C ALA A 197 4.60 8.41 -3.08
N GLY A 198 4.36 9.72 -3.22
CA GLY A 198 5.40 10.74 -3.10
C GLY A 198 6.06 10.78 -1.72
N PHE A 199 5.28 10.56 -0.65
CA PHE A 199 5.79 10.43 0.71
C PHE A 199 6.73 9.23 0.84
N ARG A 200 6.30 8.05 0.38
CA ARG A 200 7.10 6.82 0.39
C ARG A 200 8.38 6.93 -0.44
N ILE A 201 8.31 7.50 -1.63
CA ILE A 201 9.50 7.76 -2.46
C ILE A 201 10.50 8.64 -1.69
N SER A 202 10.01 9.69 -1.03
CA SER A 202 10.84 10.57 -0.21
C SER A 202 11.52 9.81 0.94
N GLU A 203 10.82 8.93 1.63
CA GLU A 203 11.39 8.07 2.68
C GLU A 203 12.46 7.11 2.13
N ILE A 204 12.17 6.39 1.04
CA ILE A 204 13.11 5.45 0.42
C ILE A 204 14.40 6.18 -0.01
N LEU A 205 14.27 7.38 -0.56
CA LEU A 205 15.41 8.19 -1.00
C LEU A 205 16.12 8.93 0.14
N ASN A 206 15.54 8.95 1.35
CA ASN A 206 15.98 9.72 2.52
C ASN A 206 15.98 11.24 2.26
N LEU A 207 14.88 11.76 1.72
CA LEU A 207 14.70 13.19 1.44
C LEU A 207 14.04 13.91 2.62
N LYS A 208 14.37 15.19 2.79
CA LYS A 208 13.69 16.06 3.76
C LYS A 208 12.37 16.57 3.18
N PHE A 209 11.29 16.45 3.94
CA PHE A 209 10.00 17.05 3.64
C PHE A 209 10.03 18.56 3.94
N LYS A 210 9.86 19.40 2.92
CA LYS A 210 9.86 20.86 3.08
C LYS A 210 8.53 21.40 3.58
N ASN A 211 7.42 20.86 3.09
CA ASN A 211 6.06 21.36 3.33
C ASN A 211 5.20 20.34 4.09
N LYS A 212 5.73 19.83 5.22
CA LYS A 212 5.03 18.81 6.06
C LYS A 212 3.63 19.28 6.48
N ASP A 213 3.47 20.55 6.81
CA ASP A 213 2.19 21.11 7.26
C ASP A 213 1.12 21.05 6.16
N ASN A 214 1.49 21.26 4.89
CA ASN A 214 0.55 21.17 3.77
C ASN A 214 0.16 19.71 3.50
N ILE A 215 1.11 18.77 3.61
CA ILE A 215 0.82 17.33 3.53
C ILE A 215 -0.21 16.95 4.59
N LEU A 216 0.06 17.31 5.86
CA LEU A 216 -0.84 17.00 6.97
C LEU A 216 -2.20 17.69 6.82
N LYS A 217 -2.23 18.96 6.44
CA LYS A 217 -3.48 19.70 6.19
C LYS A 217 -4.31 19.04 5.11
N PHE A 218 -3.70 18.62 4.00
CA PHE A 218 -4.38 17.88 2.94
C PHE A 218 -4.92 16.56 3.48
N VAL A 219 -4.08 15.72 4.08
CA VAL A 219 -4.48 14.40 4.57
C VAL A 219 -5.61 14.50 5.59
N LEU A 220 -5.51 15.40 6.58
CA LEU A 220 -6.55 15.61 7.59
C LEU A 220 -7.87 16.12 6.98
N SER A 221 -7.81 16.89 5.88
CA SER A 221 -9.02 17.33 5.17
C SER A 221 -9.80 16.20 4.49
N LEU A 222 -9.18 15.01 4.34
CA LEU A 222 -9.82 13.83 3.76
C LEU A 222 -10.53 12.96 4.81
N GLN A 223 -10.48 13.29 6.10
CA GLN A 223 -11.22 12.54 7.11
C GLN A 223 -12.72 12.87 7.01
N ASN A 224 -13.55 11.84 6.91
CA ASN A 224 -15.00 11.97 6.96
C ASN A 224 -15.51 11.96 8.41
N SER A 225 -16.79 12.29 8.59
CA SER A 225 -17.44 12.31 9.91
C SER A 225 -17.49 10.95 10.61
N ASP A 226 -17.40 9.85 9.85
CA ASP A 226 -17.36 8.49 10.36
C ASP A 226 -15.97 8.07 10.88
N GLY A 227 -14.96 8.95 10.74
CA GLY A 227 -13.59 8.75 11.22
C GLY A 227 -12.63 8.18 10.19
N GLY A 228 -13.12 7.56 9.12
CA GLY A 228 -12.30 7.05 8.03
C GLY A 228 -11.91 8.13 7.02
N PHE A 229 -11.05 7.77 6.06
CA PHE A 229 -10.53 8.71 5.06
C PHE A 229 -11.02 8.38 3.65
N ARG A 230 -11.38 9.43 2.91
CA ARG A 230 -11.73 9.35 1.49
C ARG A 230 -10.53 9.59 0.58
N ARG A 231 -10.71 9.26 -0.70
CA ARG A 231 -9.68 9.38 -1.73
C ARG A 231 -9.26 10.83 -2.05
N SER A 232 -10.24 11.75 -2.10
CA SER A 232 -10.08 13.09 -2.68
C SER A 232 -10.79 14.18 -1.88
N SER A 233 -10.41 15.44 -2.10
CA SER A 233 -10.99 16.60 -1.40
C SER A 233 -12.44 16.88 -1.76
N TYR A 234 -12.92 16.43 -2.92
CA TYR A 234 -14.25 16.75 -3.45
C TYR A 234 -15.35 15.90 -2.83
N LEU A 235 -15.40 14.62 -3.19
CA LEU A 235 -16.39 13.64 -2.74
C LEU A 235 -15.70 12.28 -2.61
N GLY A 236 -16.24 11.44 -1.74
CA GLY A 236 -15.78 10.06 -1.59
C GLY A 236 -16.20 9.46 -0.26
N ILE A 237 -16.35 8.14 -0.27
CA ILE A 237 -16.59 7.35 0.93
C ILE A 237 -15.26 7.06 1.65
N SER A 238 -15.36 6.74 2.93
CA SER A 238 -14.24 6.25 3.71
C SER A 238 -13.89 4.81 3.30
N GLU A 239 -12.61 4.53 3.05
CA GLU A 239 -12.11 3.18 2.78
C GLU A 239 -10.92 2.83 3.69
N LEU A 240 -10.75 1.55 4.00
CA LEU A 240 -9.66 1.10 4.88
C LEU A 240 -8.27 1.32 4.27
N GLU A 241 -8.12 1.18 2.94
CA GLU A 241 -6.85 1.49 2.26
C GLU A 241 -6.48 2.97 2.40
N TYR A 242 -7.43 3.86 2.17
CA TYR A 242 -7.21 5.30 2.26
C TYR A 242 -6.97 5.74 3.70
N THR A 243 -7.68 5.11 4.64
CA THR A 243 -7.48 5.31 6.08
C THR A 243 -6.08 4.89 6.50
N TYR A 244 -5.61 3.72 6.06
CA TYR A 244 -4.23 3.28 6.30
C TYR A 244 -3.20 4.27 5.73
N LYS A 245 -3.35 4.67 4.45
CA LYS A 245 -2.41 5.59 3.80
C LYS A 245 -2.35 6.94 4.52
N ALA A 246 -3.51 7.49 4.89
CA ALA A 246 -3.60 8.72 5.65
C ALA A 246 -2.94 8.60 7.03
N LEU A 247 -3.29 7.56 7.78
CA LEU A 247 -2.74 7.29 9.10
C LEU A 247 -1.23 7.08 9.07
N TYR A 248 -0.72 6.33 8.08
CA TYR A 248 0.72 6.14 7.88
C TYR A 248 1.44 7.48 7.74
N ILE A 249 0.94 8.38 6.89
CA ILE A 249 1.54 9.70 6.68
C ILE A 249 1.52 10.53 7.97
N ILE A 250 0.39 10.52 8.69
CA ILE A 250 0.23 11.26 9.94
C ILE A 250 1.24 10.77 10.98
N LYS A 251 1.27 9.45 11.27
CA LYS A 251 2.18 8.87 12.26
C LYS A 251 3.65 9.03 11.88
N SER A 252 3.99 8.94 10.60
CA SER A 252 5.37 9.10 10.11
C SER A 252 5.83 10.56 10.05
N SER A 253 4.90 11.53 10.03
CA SER A 253 5.22 12.96 10.00
C SER A 253 5.36 13.58 11.40
N SER A 254 4.78 12.93 12.41
CA SER A 254 4.82 13.29 13.83
C SER A 254 6.09 12.83 14.56
N LEU A 255 6.97 12.10 13.86
CA LEU A 255 8.33 11.74 14.28
C LEU A 255 9.36 12.65 13.59
#